data_AF-A0A948Z553-F1
#
_entry.id   AF-A0A948Z553-F1
#
_cell.length_a   1.000
_cell.length_b   1.000
_cell.length_c   1.000
_cell.angle_alpha   90.00
_cell.angle_beta   90.00
_cell.angle_gamma   90.00
#
_symmetry.space_group_name_H-M   'P 1'
#
loop_
_entity.id
_entity.type
_entity.pdbx_description
1 polymer ?
#
loop_
_entity_poly.entity_id
_entity_poly.type
_entity_poly.pdbx_seq_one_letter_code
_entity_poly.pdbx_strand_id
1 'polypeptide(L)'
;MLLPGLNSNEAKNLLLSVGTHRKKRLLSPVEVAILFQRAINNGASKETCAQFVHLNSPDMIVLFLKLLELSPLVQLSTDWGQTGSTISFTSARLLSALSKDEQEITCQEIMTNQLNKSEVIQVIQLRKRSGRNITECLNEVVGMRPIITKIHLIMGAITNPDVQESLLKFSQIERDTLFRSIISEIYSAGEKLSGRLGIKRFSISTDERGFNIISSKHGPSFEHVINQTLINKLVASNDK
;
A
#
# COMPACT_ATOMS: atom_id res chain seq x y z
N MET A 1 -4.46 -19.98 40.48
CA MET A 1 -5.86 -19.54 40.62
C MET A 1 -6.57 -19.86 39.31
N LEU A 2 -7.65 -20.63 39.32
CA LEU A 2 -8.46 -20.91 38.12
C LEU A 2 -9.57 -19.85 38.02
N LEU A 3 -9.87 -19.39 36.81
CA LEU A 3 -11.02 -18.51 36.60
C LEU A 3 -12.33 -19.32 36.72
N PRO A 4 -13.36 -18.79 37.39
CA PRO A 4 -14.68 -19.41 37.45
C PRO A 4 -15.21 -19.78 36.06
N GLY A 5 -15.90 -20.92 35.94
CA GLY A 5 -16.53 -21.36 34.70
C GLY A 5 -15.59 -21.84 33.58
N LEU A 6 -14.26 -21.86 33.81
CA LEU A 6 -13.27 -22.41 32.86
C LEU A 6 -12.67 -23.71 33.39
N ASN A 7 -12.47 -24.69 32.51
CA ASN A 7 -11.70 -25.88 32.84
C ASN A 7 -10.17 -25.61 32.75
N SER A 8 -9.36 -26.54 33.26
CA SER A 8 -7.91 -26.39 33.32
C SER A 8 -7.24 -26.18 31.95
N ASN A 9 -7.74 -26.82 30.89
CA ASN A 9 -7.20 -26.66 29.54
C ASN A 9 -7.56 -25.30 28.94
N GLU A 10 -8.79 -24.86 29.11
CA GLU A 10 -9.24 -23.54 28.65
C GLU A 10 -8.49 -22.42 29.36
N ALA A 11 -8.33 -22.52 30.69
CA ALA A 11 -7.57 -21.56 31.49
C ALA A 11 -6.10 -21.50 31.03
N LYS A 12 -5.47 -22.65 30.77
CA LYS A 12 -4.11 -22.74 30.22
C LYS A 12 -4.02 -22.10 28.82
N ASN A 13 -4.95 -22.42 27.92
CA ASN A 13 -4.95 -21.89 26.55
C ASN A 13 -5.17 -20.37 26.52
N LEU A 14 -6.04 -19.86 27.41
CA LEU A 14 -6.28 -18.43 27.60
C LEU A 14 -4.99 -17.72 28.05
N LEU A 15 -4.34 -18.24 29.10
CA LEU A 15 -3.08 -17.71 29.61
C LEU A 15 -1.99 -17.69 28.53
N LEU A 16 -1.86 -18.77 27.76
CA LEU A 16 -0.87 -18.88 26.68
C LEU A 16 -1.18 -17.97 25.48
N SER A 17 -2.44 -17.60 25.25
CA SER A 17 -2.84 -16.76 24.11
C SER A 17 -2.76 -15.25 24.40
N VAL A 18 -2.92 -14.84 25.67
CA VAL A 18 -2.91 -13.43 26.07
C VAL A 18 -1.67 -13.06 26.88
N GLY A 19 -1.32 -13.85 27.90
CA GLY A 19 -0.26 -13.56 28.86
C GLY A 19 1.15 -13.83 28.37
N THR A 20 1.32 -14.28 27.12
CA THR A 20 2.64 -14.48 26.53
C THR A 20 2.73 -13.80 25.16
N HIS A 21 3.83 -13.10 24.89
CA HIS A 21 4.13 -12.52 23.57
C HIS A 21 4.59 -13.61 22.57
N ARG A 22 3.84 -14.72 22.47
CA ARG A 22 4.15 -15.79 21.52
C ARG A 22 3.66 -15.43 20.12
N LYS A 23 4.45 -15.81 19.11
CA LYS A 23 4.09 -15.69 17.68
C LYS A 23 2.94 -16.62 17.29
N LYS A 24 2.82 -17.78 17.93
CA LYS A 24 1.71 -18.72 17.74
C LYS A 24 0.85 -18.75 19.00
N ARG A 25 -0.36 -18.22 18.88
CA ARG A 25 -1.38 -18.23 19.94
C ARG A 25 -2.34 -19.37 19.66
N LEU A 26 -2.84 -20.00 20.72
CA LEU A 26 -3.67 -21.21 20.62
C LEU A 26 -5.14 -20.89 20.35
N LEU A 27 -5.59 -19.72 20.82
CA LEU A 27 -6.94 -19.22 20.66
C LEU A 27 -6.90 -17.96 19.81
N SER A 28 -7.89 -17.76 18.96
CA SER A 28 -8.20 -16.50 18.28
C SER A 28 -8.63 -15.42 19.29
N PRO A 29 -8.60 -14.13 18.92
CA PRO A 29 -9.11 -13.07 19.77
C PRO A 29 -10.58 -13.23 20.16
N VAL A 30 -11.41 -13.78 19.26
CA VAL A 30 -12.84 -14.02 19.53
C VAL A 30 -13.03 -15.15 20.53
N GLU A 31 -12.29 -16.27 20.39
CA GLU A 31 -12.33 -17.35 21.38
C GLU A 31 -11.88 -16.86 22.77
N VAL A 32 -10.84 -16.03 22.82
CA VAL A 32 -10.41 -15.36 24.06
C VAL A 32 -11.56 -14.54 24.68
N ALA A 33 -12.29 -13.76 23.86
CA ALA A 33 -13.42 -12.97 24.31
C ALA A 33 -14.55 -13.86 24.88
N ILE A 34 -14.86 -14.99 24.22
CA ILE A 34 -15.86 -15.97 24.70
C ILE A 34 -15.46 -16.53 26.07
N LEU A 35 -14.19 -16.90 26.25
CA LEU A 35 -13.70 -17.42 27.54
C LEU A 35 -13.81 -16.38 28.65
N PHE A 36 -13.43 -15.12 28.38
CA PHE A 36 -13.57 -14.04 29.35
C PHE A 36 -15.04 -13.77 29.69
N GLN A 37 -15.94 -13.72 28.70
CA GLN A 37 -17.36 -13.51 28.95
C GLN A 37 -17.95 -14.63 29.80
N ARG A 38 -17.58 -15.89 29.54
CA ARG A 38 -18.03 -17.03 30.35
C ARG A 38 -17.51 -16.94 31.78
N ALA A 39 -16.25 -16.56 32.00
CA ALA A 39 -15.72 -16.39 33.34
C ALA A 39 -16.45 -15.27 34.11
N ILE A 40 -16.74 -14.15 33.44
CA ILE A 40 -17.50 -13.03 34.01
C ILE A 40 -18.92 -13.44 34.37
N ASN A 41 -19.60 -14.18 33.48
CA ASN A 41 -20.94 -14.71 33.75
C ASN A 41 -20.97 -15.68 34.94
N ASN A 42 -19.83 -16.27 35.30
CA ASN A 42 -19.67 -17.15 36.47
C ASN A 42 -19.06 -16.42 37.69
N GLY A 43 -19.09 -15.09 37.71
CA GLY A 43 -18.73 -14.28 38.89
C GLY A 43 -17.30 -13.75 38.92
N ALA A 44 -16.49 -13.94 37.86
CA ALA A 44 -15.20 -13.26 37.78
C ALA A 44 -15.36 -11.76 37.51
N SER A 45 -14.56 -10.91 38.15
CA SER A 45 -14.46 -9.51 37.74
C SER A 45 -13.49 -9.35 36.56
N LYS A 46 -13.56 -8.22 35.84
CA LYS A 46 -12.63 -7.91 34.75
C LYS A 46 -11.18 -7.78 35.27
N GLU A 47 -11.02 -7.28 36.49
CA GLU A 47 -9.74 -7.17 37.19
C GLU A 47 -9.16 -8.55 37.47
N THR A 48 -9.99 -9.49 37.97
CA THR A 48 -9.56 -10.88 38.16
C THR A 48 -9.15 -11.52 36.84
N CYS A 49 -9.91 -11.30 35.76
CA CYS A 49 -9.55 -11.78 34.42
C CYS A 49 -8.21 -11.21 33.95
N ALA A 50 -7.99 -9.90 34.10
CA ALA A 50 -6.75 -9.24 33.71
C ALA A 50 -5.55 -9.76 34.52
N GLN A 51 -5.69 -9.86 35.84
CA GLN A 51 -4.66 -10.42 36.72
C GLN A 51 -4.31 -11.86 36.33
N PHE A 52 -5.32 -12.69 36.02
CA PHE A 52 -5.11 -14.08 35.62
C PHE A 52 -4.21 -14.19 34.38
N VAL A 53 -4.37 -13.30 33.39
CA VAL A 53 -3.54 -13.29 32.17
C VAL A 53 -2.36 -12.32 32.23
N HIS A 54 -1.98 -11.83 33.41
CA HIS A 54 -0.85 -10.91 33.63
C HIS A 54 -0.94 -9.59 32.87
N LEU A 55 -2.14 -9.04 32.74
CA LEU A 55 -2.35 -7.69 32.21
C LEU A 55 -2.39 -6.67 33.35
N ASN A 56 -1.77 -5.50 33.12
CA ASN A 56 -1.70 -4.42 34.12
C ASN A 56 -3.02 -3.67 34.32
N SER A 57 -3.98 -3.81 33.39
CA SER A 57 -5.27 -3.10 33.42
C SER A 57 -6.39 -3.99 32.85
N PRO A 58 -7.64 -3.86 33.36
CA PRO A 58 -8.82 -4.50 32.79
C PRO A 58 -9.24 -3.96 31.41
N ASP A 59 -8.66 -2.86 30.93
CA ASP A 59 -9.04 -2.23 29.65
C ASP A 59 -8.95 -3.20 28.47
N MET A 60 -7.90 -4.02 28.43
CA MET A 60 -7.73 -5.01 27.38
C MET A 60 -8.83 -6.08 27.40
N ILE A 61 -9.35 -6.45 28.58
CA ILE A 61 -10.49 -7.37 28.71
C ILE A 61 -11.72 -6.73 28.07
N VAL A 62 -11.97 -5.44 28.33
CA VAL A 62 -13.06 -4.70 27.68
C VAL A 62 -12.91 -4.69 26.16
N LEU A 63 -11.69 -4.53 25.64
CA LEU A 63 -11.45 -4.56 24.21
C LEU A 63 -11.71 -5.94 23.57
N PHE A 64 -11.42 -7.05 24.27
CA PHE A 64 -11.79 -8.38 23.80
C PHE A 64 -13.30 -8.56 23.77
N LEU A 65 -14.00 -8.17 24.83
CA LEU A 65 -15.46 -8.33 24.91
C LEU A 65 -16.20 -7.57 23.80
N LYS A 66 -15.67 -6.44 23.33
CA LYS A 66 -16.22 -5.73 22.17
C LYS A 66 -16.24 -6.55 20.88
N LEU A 67 -15.42 -7.59 20.75
CA LEU A 67 -15.46 -8.47 19.57
C LEU A 67 -16.77 -9.26 19.51
N LEU A 68 -17.38 -9.55 20.67
CA LEU A 68 -18.67 -10.24 20.72
C LEU A 68 -19.82 -9.36 20.21
N GLU A 69 -19.60 -8.05 20.12
CA GLU A 69 -20.54 -7.08 19.53
C GLU A 69 -20.41 -6.98 18.01
N LEU A 70 -19.49 -7.72 17.37
CA LEU A 70 -19.31 -7.71 15.92
C LEU A 70 -20.31 -8.64 15.21
N SER A 71 -20.54 -8.44 13.91
CA SER A 71 -21.34 -9.39 13.12
C SER A 71 -20.65 -10.76 13.08
N PRO A 72 -21.40 -11.87 12.93
CA PRO A 72 -20.81 -13.21 12.89
C PRO A 72 -19.70 -13.37 11.84
N LEU A 73 -19.89 -12.74 10.66
CA LEU A 73 -18.90 -12.74 9.59
C LEU A 73 -17.60 -12.06 10.05
N VAL A 74 -17.70 -10.88 10.65
CA VAL A 74 -16.52 -10.14 11.13
C VAL A 74 -15.82 -10.88 12.28
N GLN A 75 -16.59 -11.54 13.16
CA GLN A 75 -16.00 -12.39 14.21
C GLN A 75 -15.17 -13.53 13.59
N LEU A 76 -15.72 -14.24 12.60
CA LEU A 76 -15.02 -15.32 11.91
C LEU A 76 -13.73 -14.84 11.21
N SER A 77 -13.75 -13.63 10.65
CA SER A 77 -12.58 -13.04 9.97
C SER A 77 -11.55 -12.41 10.92
N THR A 78 -11.78 -12.39 12.24
CA THR A 78 -10.90 -11.71 13.20
C THR A 78 -9.79 -12.63 13.69
N ASP A 79 -8.54 -12.18 13.55
CA ASP A 79 -7.36 -12.88 14.07
C ASP A 79 -6.37 -11.90 14.74
N TRP A 80 -5.30 -12.40 15.34
CA TRP A 80 -4.27 -11.58 16.01
C TRP A 80 -3.51 -10.67 15.06
N GLY A 81 -3.43 -11.05 13.79
CA GLY A 81 -2.81 -10.28 12.72
C GLY A 81 -3.74 -10.16 11.52
N GLN A 82 -3.42 -9.23 10.63
CA GLN A 82 -4.08 -9.12 9.35
C GLN A 82 -3.38 -10.02 8.33
N THR A 83 -4.17 -10.73 7.53
CA THR A 83 -3.70 -11.53 6.40
C THR A 83 -4.57 -11.22 5.16
N GLY A 84 -4.34 -11.92 4.05
CA GLY A 84 -5.24 -11.84 2.89
C GLY A 84 -6.68 -12.29 3.17
N SER A 85 -6.92 -13.04 4.26
CA SER A 85 -8.21 -13.64 4.60
C SER A 85 -8.71 -13.31 6.01
N THR A 86 -7.98 -12.49 6.77
CA THR A 86 -8.33 -12.12 8.14
C THR A 86 -8.03 -10.64 8.43
N ILE A 87 -8.81 -10.05 9.32
CA ILE A 87 -8.56 -8.70 9.85
C ILE A 87 -7.91 -8.79 11.24
N SER A 88 -7.03 -7.84 11.54
CA SER A 88 -6.39 -7.80 12.86
C SER A 88 -7.38 -7.49 13.98
N PHE A 89 -7.11 -8.00 15.19
CA PHE A 89 -7.81 -7.66 16.43
C PHE A 89 -8.04 -6.15 16.60
N THR A 90 -7.02 -5.36 16.26
CA THR A 90 -7.09 -3.90 16.40
C THR A 90 -8.04 -3.27 15.40
N SER A 91 -8.12 -3.79 14.18
CA SER A 91 -9.09 -3.33 13.18
C SER A 91 -10.50 -3.78 13.55
N ALA A 92 -10.66 -5.06 13.91
CA ALA A 92 -11.94 -5.66 14.29
C ALA A 92 -12.61 -4.89 15.44
N ARG A 93 -11.88 -4.59 16.52
CA ARG A 93 -12.44 -3.83 17.67
C ARG A 93 -12.92 -2.43 17.30
N LEU A 94 -12.39 -1.82 16.23
CA LEU A 94 -12.82 -0.51 15.79
C LEU A 94 -14.18 -0.59 15.08
N LEU A 95 -14.43 -1.69 14.36
CA LEU A 95 -15.68 -1.93 13.67
C LEU A 95 -16.89 -2.03 14.62
N SER A 96 -16.69 -2.34 15.90
CA SER A 96 -17.78 -2.38 16.90
C SER A 96 -18.49 -1.03 17.07
N ALA A 97 -17.90 0.06 16.56
CA ALA A 97 -18.50 1.38 16.53
C ALA A 97 -19.45 1.65 15.35
N LEU A 98 -19.61 0.69 14.44
CA LEU A 98 -20.45 0.77 13.24
C LEU A 98 -21.68 -0.15 13.39
N SER A 99 -22.70 0.05 12.55
CA SER A 99 -23.82 -0.89 12.43
C SER A 99 -23.35 -2.23 11.83
N LYS A 100 -24.13 -3.32 12.03
CA LYS A 100 -23.74 -4.67 11.57
C LYS A 100 -23.48 -4.73 10.05
N ASP A 101 -24.31 -4.08 9.25
CA ASP A 101 -24.15 -4.04 7.79
C ASP A 101 -22.87 -3.29 7.40
N GLU A 102 -22.60 -2.15 8.05
CA GLU A 102 -21.38 -1.37 7.81
C GLU A 102 -20.12 -2.10 8.29
N GLN A 103 -20.21 -2.92 9.35
CA GLN A 103 -19.12 -3.76 9.81
C GLN A 103 -18.70 -4.75 8.73
N GLU A 104 -19.65 -5.40 8.07
CA GLU A 104 -19.38 -6.39 7.02
C GLU A 104 -18.78 -5.75 5.77
N ILE A 105 -19.36 -4.64 5.31
CA ILE A 105 -18.82 -3.87 4.18
C ILE A 105 -17.39 -3.41 4.47
N THR A 106 -17.16 -2.85 5.66
CA THR A 106 -15.82 -2.37 6.04
C THR A 106 -14.84 -3.53 6.20
N CYS A 107 -15.26 -4.67 6.73
CA CYS A 107 -14.44 -5.87 6.86
C CYS A 107 -13.96 -6.37 5.49
N GLN A 108 -14.89 -6.48 4.54
CA GLN A 108 -14.57 -6.86 3.17
C GLN A 108 -13.54 -5.90 2.55
N GLU A 109 -13.76 -4.59 2.69
CA GLU A 109 -12.83 -3.60 2.15
C GLU A 109 -11.45 -3.60 2.82
N ILE A 110 -11.38 -3.87 4.13
CA ILE A 110 -10.09 -4.07 4.82
C ILE A 110 -9.32 -5.21 4.17
N MET A 111 -9.97 -6.32 3.83
CA MET A 111 -9.31 -7.47 3.22
C MET A 111 -8.98 -7.21 1.74
N THR A 112 -9.89 -6.64 0.96
CA THR A 112 -9.69 -6.38 -0.47
C THR A 112 -8.62 -5.31 -0.71
N ASN A 113 -8.70 -4.18 -0.02
CA ASN A 113 -7.78 -3.06 -0.19
C ASN A 113 -6.61 -3.07 0.80
N GLN A 114 -6.51 -4.09 1.67
CA GLN A 114 -5.47 -4.20 2.70
C GLN A 114 -5.36 -2.93 3.54
N LEU A 115 -6.50 -2.42 4.01
CA LEU A 115 -6.54 -1.19 4.80
C LEU A 115 -5.73 -1.38 6.09
N ASN A 116 -4.86 -0.42 6.38
CA ASN A 116 -4.11 -0.40 7.63
C ASN A 116 -4.95 0.21 8.77
N LYS A 117 -4.45 0.08 10.01
CA LYS A 117 -5.12 0.59 11.21
C LYS A 117 -5.50 2.09 11.10
N SER A 118 -4.62 2.93 10.58
CA SER A 118 -4.89 4.37 10.47
C SER A 118 -5.98 4.68 9.45
N GLU A 119 -6.03 3.95 8.35
CA GLU A 119 -7.07 4.08 7.33
C GLU A 119 -8.43 3.65 7.91
N VAL A 120 -8.49 2.53 8.63
CA VAL A 120 -9.72 2.09 9.31
C VAL A 120 -10.23 3.14 10.31
N ILE A 121 -9.33 3.74 11.09
CA ILE A 121 -9.69 4.84 12.00
C ILE A 121 -10.25 6.03 11.22
N GLN A 122 -9.61 6.42 10.12
CA GLN A 122 -10.06 7.54 9.28
C GLN A 122 -11.45 7.28 8.71
N VAL A 123 -11.71 6.08 8.18
CA VAL A 123 -13.04 5.70 7.65
C VAL A 123 -14.12 5.85 8.73
N ILE A 124 -13.89 5.29 9.92
CA ILE A 124 -14.87 5.35 11.01
C ILE A 124 -15.09 6.79 11.48
N GLN A 125 -14.01 7.58 11.61
CA GLN A 125 -14.11 8.98 11.99
C GLN A 125 -14.86 9.81 10.95
N LEU A 126 -14.56 9.60 9.66
CA LEU A 126 -15.24 10.28 8.56
C LEU A 126 -16.72 9.93 8.54
N ARG A 127 -17.06 8.64 8.68
CA ARG A 127 -18.44 8.15 8.78
C ARG A 127 -19.20 8.81 9.93
N LYS A 128 -18.61 8.84 11.13
CA LYS A 128 -19.22 9.42 12.33
C LYS A 128 -19.42 10.93 12.25
N ARG A 129 -18.46 11.66 11.66
CA ARG A 129 -18.50 13.13 11.57
C ARG A 129 -19.41 13.63 10.46
N SER A 130 -19.39 12.95 9.31
CA SER A 130 -20.10 13.41 8.11
C SER A 130 -21.50 12.82 7.98
N GLY A 131 -21.78 11.67 8.59
CA GLY A 131 -23.05 10.97 8.41
C GLY A 131 -23.21 10.28 7.06
N ARG A 132 -22.24 10.40 6.15
CA ARG A 132 -22.29 9.83 4.78
C ARG A 132 -22.32 8.31 4.76
N ASN A 133 -22.60 7.76 3.59
CA ASN A 133 -22.56 6.32 3.34
C ASN A 133 -21.13 5.76 3.59
N ILE A 134 -21.04 4.58 4.21
CA ILE A 134 -19.75 3.95 4.55
C ILE A 134 -18.87 3.69 3.32
N THR A 135 -19.47 3.27 2.20
CA THR A 135 -18.76 2.98 0.95
C THR A 135 -18.13 4.24 0.36
N GLU A 136 -18.80 5.40 0.47
CA GLU A 136 -18.22 6.68 0.05
C GLU A 136 -17.04 7.08 0.95
N CYS A 137 -17.14 6.87 2.26
CA CYS A 137 -16.03 7.12 3.19
C CYS A 137 -14.82 6.21 2.90
N LEU A 138 -15.08 4.95 2.55
CA LEU A 138 -14.05 3.99 2.16
C LEU A 138 -13.33 4.42 0.88
N ASN A 139 -14.09 4.75 -0.17
CA ASN A 139 -13.53 5.20 -1.45
C ASN A 139 -12.68 6.46 -1.30
N GLU A 140 -13.10 7.40 -0.46
CA GLU A 140 -12.33 8.62 -0.20
C GLU A 140 -10.99 8.31 0.48
N VAL A 141 -11.00 7.50 1.55
CA VAL A 141 -9.76 7.14 2.27
C VAL A 141 -8.81 6.35 1.37
N VAL A 142 -9.32 5.39 0.59
CA VAL A 142 -8.50 4.64 -0.37
C VAL A 142 -7.95 5.57 -1.47
N GLY A 143 -8.76 6.50 -1.96
CA GLY A 143 -8.35 7.48 -2.97
C GLY A 143 -7.28 8.48 -2.50
N MET A 144 -7.12 8.67 -1.19
CA MET A 144 -6.05 9.49 -0.61
C MET A 144 -4.69 8.79 -0.60
N ARG A 145 -4.61 7.50 -0.96
CA ARG A 145 -3.34 6.78 -0.99
C ARG A 145 -2.36 7.42 -1.99
N PRO A 146 -1.09 7.62 -1.60
CA PRO A 146 -0.10 8.14 -2.52
C PRO A 146 0.15 7.13 -3.64
N ILE A 147 0.02 7.58 -4.89
CA ILE A 147 0.37 6.80 -6.07
C ILE A 147 1.86 7.01 -6.35
N ILE A 148 2.68 6.00 -6.06
CA ILE A 148 4.11 6.04 -6.39
C ILE A 148 4.26 5.87 -7.90
N THR A 149 4.61 6.95 -8.59
CA THR A 149 4.96 6.91 -10.02
C THR A 149 6.47 6.74 -10.15
N LYS A 150 6.92 5.62 -10.70
CA LYS A 150 8.33 5.42 -11.05
C LYS A 150 8.60 6.07 -12.40
N ILE A 151 9.53 7.02 -12.42
CA ILE A 151 10.03 7.64 -13.63
C ILE A 151 11.44 7.12 -13.85
N HIS A 152 11.69 6.56 -15.02
CA HIS A 152 13.00 6.13 -15.47
C HIS A 152 13.68 7.27 -16.21
N LEU A 153 14.93 7.56 -15.83
CA LEU A 153 15.77 8.53 -16.50
C LEU A 153 16.92 7.80 -17.19
N ILE A 154 16.92 7.80 -18.51
CA ILE A 154 17.98 7.23 -19.33
C ILE A 154 18.86 8.39 -19.81
N MET A 155 20.17 8.29 -19.57
CA MET A 155 21.13 9.30 -19.99
C MET A 155 22.14 8.69 -20.95
N GLY A 156 22.51 9.45 -21.98
CA GLY A 156 23.58 9.07 -22.89
C GLY A 156 24.49 10.25 -23.22
N ALA A 157 25.69 9.93 -23.67
CA ALA A 157 26.67 10.90 -24.16
C ALA A 157 26.50 11.14 -25.67
N ILE A 158 26.83 12.35 -26.10
CA ILE A 158 26.97 12.71 -27.51
C ILE A 158 28.46 12.66 -27.81
N THR A 159 28.89 11.72 -28.64
CA THR A 159 30.31 11.40 -28.80
C THR A 159 30.95 12.06 -30.02
N ASN A 160 30.17 12.47 -31.01
CA ASN A 160 30.66 13.09 -32.24
C ASN A 160 30.92 14.60 -32.05
N PRO A 161 32.17 15.10 -32.22
CA PRO A 161 32.50 16.52 -32.06
C PRO A 161 31.76 17.48 -33.02
N ASP A 162 31.55 17.08 -34.28
CA ASP A 162 30.87 17.91 -35.29
C ASP A 162 29.38 18.11 -34.94
N VAL A 163 28.76 17.08 -34.37
CA VAL A 163 27.40 17.17 -33.81
C VAL A 163 27.40 18.14 -32.63
N GLN A 164 28.37 18.05 -31.72
CA GLN A 164 28.46 18.97 -30.58
C GLN A 164 28.60 20.43 -31.05
N GLU A 165 29.43 20.69 -32.06
CA GLU A 165 29.62 22.02 -32.64
C GLU A 165 28.35 22.54 -33.31
N SER A 166 27.62 21.68 -34.01
CA SER A 166 26.32 22.03 -34.60
C SER A 166 25.27 22.35 -33.52
N LEU A 167 25.24 21.58 -32.43
CA LEU A 167 24.32 21.78 -31.31
C LEU A 167 24.60 23.06 -30.50
N LEU A 168 25.81 23.64 -30.59
CA LEU A 168 26.14 24.94 -29.98
C LEU A 168 25.39 26.10 -30.64
N LYS A 169 25.05 25.97 -31.94
CA LYS A 169 24.35 27.00 -32.71
C LYS A 169 22.85 27.04 -32.39
N PHE A 170 22.31 25.98 -31.78
CA PHE A 170 20.91 25.90 -31.38
C PHE A 170 20.68 26.41 -29.95
N SER A 171 19.56 27.09 -29.78
CA SER A 171 18.92 27.31 -28.48
C SER A 171 18.45 25.99 -27.87
N GLN A 172 18.15 25.99 -26.56
CA GLN A 172 17.64 24.79 -25.89
C GLN A 172 16.31 24.31 -26.48
N ILE A 173 15.43 25.24 -26.89
CA ILE A 173 14.12 24.92 -27.48
C ILE A 173 14.30 24.20 -28.82
N GLU A 174 15.21 24.67 -29.66
CA GLU A 174 15.52 24.03 -30.95
C GLU A 174 16.13 22.64 -30.75
N ARG A 175 17.07 22.48 -29.80
CA ARG A 175 17.63 21.17 -29.45
C ARG A 175 16.56 20.20 -28.96
N ASP A 176 15.68 20.63 -28.07
CA ASP A 176 14.62 19.77 -27.55
C ASP A 176 13.57 19.44 -28.63
N THR A 177 13.31 20.36 -29.56
CA THR A 177 12.43 20.12 -30.73
C THR A 177 13.04 19.08 -31.67
N LEU A 178 14.33 19.24 -32.01
CA LEU A 178 15.08 18.25 -32.77
C LEU A 178 15.03 16.89 -32.08
N PHE A 179 15.29 16.86 -30.77
CA PHE A 179 15.34 15.61 -30.02
C PHE A 179 13.98 14.93 -29.91
N ARG A 180 12.90 15.69 -29.73
CA ARG A 180 11.53 15.15 -29.80
C ARG A 180 11.24 14.51 -31.16
N SER A 181 11.71 15.10 -32.26
CA SER A 181 11.58 14.51 -33.59
C SER A 181 12.35 13.18 -33.72
N ILE A 182 13.55 13.10 -33.12
CA ILE A 182 14.38 11.89 -33.11
C ILE A 182 13.71 10.79 -32.27
N ILE A 183 13.25 11.13 -31.08
CA ILE A 183 12.56 10.17 -30.19
C ILE A 183 11.30 9.62 -30.87
N SER A 184 10.50 10.47 -31.51
CA SER A 184 9.26 10.03 -32.20
C SER A 184 9.52 9.24 -33.49
N GLU A 185 10.68 9.40 -34.12
CA GLU A 185 11.11 8.59 -35.25
C GLU A 185 11.58 7.20 -34.82
N ILE A 186 12.35 7.13 -33.73
CA ILE A 186 12.88 5.87 -33.19
C ILE A 186 11.77 5.08 -32.47
N TYR A 187 10.86 5.77 -31.79
CA TYR A 187 9.80 5.19 -30.97
C TYR A 187 8.44 5.74 -31.42
N SER A 188 7.51 4.85 -31.76
CA SER A 188 6.19 5.18 -32.28
C SER A 188 5.43 6.20 -31.42
N ALA A 189 4.68 7.10 -32.07
CA ALA A 189 3.82 8.07 -31.41
C ALA A 189 2.77 7.37 -30.52
N GLY A 190 2.87 7.54 -29.20
CA GLY A 190 1.97 6.92 -28.22
C GLY A 190 2.61 6.72 -26.85
N GLU A 191 3.93 6.77 -26.77
CA GLU A 191 4.69 6.59 -25.54
C GLU A 191 4.87 7.93 -24.79
N LYS A 192 4.81 7.92 -23.45
CA LYS A 192 5.12 9.09 -22.60
C LYS A 192 6.64 9.31 -22.51
N LEU A 193 7.28 9.51 -23.66
CA LEU A 193 8.70 9.83 -23.76
C LEU A 193 8.86 11.34 -23.80
N SER A 194 9.61 11.86 -22.84
CA SER A 194 10.09 13.24 -22.89
C SER A 194 11.61 13.21 -22.86
N GLY A 195 12.26 14.09 -23.61
CA GLY A 195 13.70 14.13 -23.66
C GLY A 195 14.24 15.53 -23.61
N ARG A 196 15.49 15.65 -23.16
CA ARG A 196 16.26 16.89 -23.20
C ARG A 196 17.57 16.65 -23.93
N LEU A 197 17.88 17.52 -24.87
CA LEU A 197 19.14 17.46 -25.61
C LEU A 197 20.06 18.60 -25.17
N GLY A 198 21.18 18.21 -24.57
CA GLY A 198 22.31 19.09 -24.31
C GLY A 198 23.35 18.98 -25.42
N ILE A 199 24.47 19.68 -25.26
CA ILE A 199 25.56 19.68 -26.24
C ILE A 199 26.36 18.38 -26.16
N LYS A 200 26.64 17.88 -24.95
CA LYS A 200 27.48 16.69 -24.71
C LYS A 200 26.70 15.47 -24.25
N ARG A 201 25.44 15.64 -23.89
CA ARG A 201 24.59 14.61 -23.28
C ARG A 201 23.15 14.83 -23.66
N PHE A 202 22.39 13.75 -23.62
CA PHE A 202 20.95 13.80 -23.70
C PHE A 202 20.34 12.99 -22.56
N SER A 203 19.08 13.26 -22.26
CA SER A 203 18.30 12.47 -21.31
C SER A 203 16.91 12.18 -21.84
N ILE A 204 16.38 11.00 -21.52
CA ILE A 204 15.00 10.60 -21.79
C ILE A 204 14.36 10.23 -20.45
N SER A 205 13.25 10.88 -20.11
CA SER A 205 12.36 10.51 -19.02
C SER A 205 11.15 9.73 -19.55
N THR A 206 10.83 8.62 -18.88
CA THR A 206 9.75 7.72 -19.28
C THR A 206 9.17 6.96 -18.09
N ASP A 207 8.00 6.36 -18.25
CA ASP A 207 7.49 5.32 -17.35
C ASP A 207 8.14 3.95 -17.61
N GLU A 208 7.76 2.95 -16.80
CA GLU A 208 8.24 1.56 -16.89
C GLU A 208 8.05 0.95 -18.28
N ARG A 209 6.95 1.27 -18.97
CA ARG A 209 6.65 0.73 -20.30
C ARG A 209 7.65 1.25 -21.32
N GLY A 210 7.88 2.56 -21.36
CA GLY A 210 8.85 3.12 -22.29
C GLY A 210 10.29 2.72 -21.95
N PHE A 211 10.62 2.52 -20.68
CA PHE A 211 11.94 1.98 -20.29
C PHE A 211 12.15 0.56 -20.85
N ASN A 212 11.15 -0.32 -20.74
CA ASN A 212 11.21 -1.67 -21.28
C ASN A 212 11.30 -1.69 -22.81
N ILE A 213 10.66 -0.75 -23.50
CA ILE A 213 10.75 -0.62 -24.95
C ILE A 213 12.15 -0.18 -25.38
N ILE A 214 12.71 0.85 -24.73
CA ILE A 214 14.07 1.30 -25.02
C ILE A 214 15.08 0.17 -24.77
N SER A 215 14.94 -0.51 -23.63
CA SER A 215 15.82 -1.61 -23.22
C SER A 215 15.72 -2.82 -24.15
N SER A 216 14.51 -3.19 -24.59
CA SER A 216 14.31 -4.35 -25.48
C SER A 216 14.71 -4.09 -26.93
N LYS A 217 14.43 -2.88 -27.45
CA LYS A 217 14.67 -2.55 -28.86
C LYS A 217 16.14 -2.25 -29.14
N HIS A 218 16.84 -1.62 -28.20
CA HIS A 218 18.20 -1.12 -28.44
C HIS A 218 19.21 -1.49 -27.34
N GLY A 219 18.76 -1.86 -26.14
CA GLY A 219 19.61 -2.33 -25.05
C GLY A 219 20.85 -1.44 -24.84
N PRO A 220 22.08 -1.99 -24.78
CA PRO A 220 23.29 -1.21 -24.60
C PRO A 220 23.65 -0.31 -25.80
N SER A 221 23.07 -0.55 -26.97
CA SER A 221 23.35 0.20 -28.20
C SER A 221 22.46 1.43 -28.38
N PHE A 222 21.56 1.72 -27.42
CA PHE A 222 20.68 2.88 -27.46
C PHE A 222 21.42 4.20 -27.68
N GLU A 223 22.54 4.42 -26.98
CA GLU A 223 23.35 5.63 -27.14
C GLU A 223 23.87 5.77 -28.58
N HIS A 224 24.30 4.67 -29.19
CA HIS A 224 24.78 4.65 -30.55
C HIS A 224 23.66 5.02 -31.54
N VAL A 225 22.46 4.47 -31.37
CA VAL A 225 21.30 4.76 -32.23
C VAL A 225 20.96 6.25 -32.21
N ILE A 226 20.90 6.85 -31.02
CA ILE A 226 20.62 8.28 -30.88
C ILE A 226 21.71 9.13 -31.55
N ASN A 227 22.98 8.79 -31.37
CA ASN A 227 24.09 9.51 -32.01
C ASN A 227 24.03 9.40 -33.55
N GLN A 228 23.73 8.22 -34.09
CA GLN A 228 23.59 8.04 -35.55
C GLN A 228 22.42 8.84 -36.13
N THR A 229 21.26 8.83 -35.46
CA THR A 229 20.11 9.63 -35.92
C THR A 229 20.38 11.13 -35.84
N LEU A 230 21.11 11.59 -34.80
CA LEU A 230 21.58 12.98 -34.70
C LEU A 230 22.48 13.38 -35.87
N ILE A 231 23.47 12.54 -36.20
CA ILE A 231 24.37 12.77 -37.34
C ILE A 231 23.54 12.89 -38.63
N ASN A 232 22.67 11.92 -38.90
CA ASN A 232 21.88 11.90 -40.14
C ASN A 232 20.99 13.15 -40.29
N LYS A 233 20.32 13.61 -39.22
CA LYS A 233 19.48 14.80 -39.29
C LYS A 233 20.27 16.09 -39.47
N LEU A 234 21.44 16.21 -38.84
CA LEU A 234 22.25 17.43 -38.92
C LEU A 234 23.02 17.53 -40.24
N VAL A 235 23.50 16.41 -40.78
CA VAL A 235 24.13 16.36 -42.12
C VAL A 235 23.09 16.68 -43.19
N ALA A 236 21.90 16.07 -43.14
CA ALA A 236 20.83 16.34 -44.10
C ALA A 236 20.27 17.78 -44.04
N SER A 237 20.57 18.54 -42.97
CA SER A 237 20.18 19.94 -42.82
C SER A 237 21.24 20.93 -43.34
N ASN A 238 22.50 20.49 -43.53
CA ASN A 238 23.59 21.31 -44.07
C ASN A 238 23.69 21.25 -45.61
N ASP A 239 23.04 20.26 -46.24
CA ASP A 239 22.96 20.10 -47.71
C ASP A 239 21.73 20.81 -48.33
N LYS A 240 21.03 21.66 -47.56
CA LYS A 240 19.90 22.49 -48.00
C LYS A 240 20.17 23.97 -47.77
#